data_AF-A0A659SGI6-F1
#
_entry.id   AF-A0A659SGI6-F1
#
_cell.length_a   1.000
_cell.length_b   1.000
_cell.length_c   1.000
_cell.angle_alpha   90.00
_cell.angle_beta   90.00
_cell.angle_gamma   90.00
#
_symmetry.space_group_name_H-M   'P 1'
#
loop_
_entity.id
_entity.type
_entity.pdbx_description
1 polymer ?
#
loop_
_entity_poly.entity_id
_entity_poly.type
_entity_poly.pdbx_seq_one_letter_code
_entity_poly.pdbx_strand_id
1 'polypeptide(L)' 'MQVFIMRHGDAALDAASDSVRPLTPCGCDESRLMANWLKGQTVE' A
#
# COMPACT_ATOMS: atom_id res chain seq x y z
N MET A 1 0.05 12.70 -19.66
CA MET A 1 0.59 11.40 -19.20
C MET A 1 0.44 11.39 -17.69
N GLN A 2 -0.34 10.46 -17.16
CA GLN A 2 -0.58 10.37 -15.71
C GLN A 2 0.27 9.25 -15.10
N VAL A 3 0.88 9.53 -13.95
CA VAL A 3 1.68 8.58 -13.18
C VAL A 3 1.21 8.63 -11.74
N PHE A 4 0.88 7.47 -11.18
CA PHE A 4 0.43 7.33 -9.79
C PHE A 4 1.58 6.77 -8.96
N ILE A 5 2.04 7.52 -7.97
CA ILE A 5 3.12 7.11 -7.06
C ILE A 5 2.50 6.85 -5.69
N MET A 6 2.72 5.66 -5.15
CA MET A 6 2.19 5.25 -3.84
C MET A 6 3.33 4.78 -2.94
N ARG A 7 3.26 5.12 -1.65
CA ARG A 7 4.12 4.50 -0.62
C ARG A 7 3.60 3.10 -0.29
N HIS A 8 4.48 2.21 0.17
CA HIS A 8 4.06 0.92 0.73
C HIS A 8 3.07 1.11 1.90
N GLY A 9 2.21 0.11 2.12
CA GLY A 9 1.31 0.07 3.27
C GLY A 9 2.06 -0.09 4.60
N ASP A 10 1.36 0.07 5.72
CA ASP A 10 1.96 -0.09 7.05
C ASP A 10 2.68 -1.45 7.22
N ALA A 11 3.89 -1.41 7.78
CA ALA A 11 4.79 -2.56 7.87
C ALA A 11 5.23 -2.79 9.32
N ALA A 12 5.32 -4.07 9.72
CA ALA A 12 5.66 -4.47 11.08
C ALA A 12 6.98 -3.83 11.54
N LEU A 13 7.10 -3.46 12.82
CA LEU A 13 8.30 -2.79 13.34
C LEU A 13 9.51 -3.73 13.46
N ASP A 14 9.27 -5.03 13.65
CA ASP A 14 10.31 -6.03 13.85
C ASP A 14 10.29 -7.10 12.75
N ALA A 15 11.48 -7.52 12.33
CA ALA A 15 11.75 -8.59 11.38
C ALA A 15 13.25 -8.93 11.40
N ALA A 16 13.64 -10.05 10.77
CA ALA A 16 15.05 -10.44 10.69
C ALA A 16 15.96 -9.40 9.99
N SER A 17 15.39 -8.58 9.10
CA SER A 17 16.03 -7.41 8.49
C SER A 17 14.96 -6.42 8.00
N ASP A 18 15.32 -5.15 7.81
CA ASP A 18 14.38 -4.13 7.31
C ASP A 18 13.77 -4.51 5.94
N SER A 19 14.59 -5.10 5.07
CA SER A 19 14.17 -5.55 3.73
C SER A 19 13.11 -6.65 3.70
N VAL A 20 12.90 -7.38 4.81
CA VAL A 20 11.94 -8.49 4.90
C VAL A 20 10.79 -8.20 5.85
N ARG A 21 10.59 -6.93 6.23
CA ARG A 21 9.47 -6.53 7.08
C ARG A 21 8.13 -6.79 6.37
N PRO A 22 7.26 -7.65 6.93
CA PRO A 22 5.95 -7.90 6.33
C PRO A 22 5.02 -6.71 6.54
N LEU A 23 4.01 -6.57 5.69
CA LEU A 23 2.90 -5.67 5.96
C LEU A 23 2.14 -6.12 7.21
N THR A 24 1.68 -5.16 8.00
CA THR A 24 0.71 -5.44 9.06
C THR A 24 -0.66 -5.72 8.44
N PRO A 25 -1.61 -6.33 9.19
CA PRO A 25 -2.99 -6.43 8.75
C PRO A 25 -3.59 -5.06 8.37
N CYS A 26 -3.28 -4.02 9.15
CA CYS A 26 -3.69 -2.64 8.87
C CYS A 26 -3.15 -2.16 7.51
N GLY A 27 -1.87 -2.35 7.26
CA GLY A 27 -1.24 -1.97 5.98
C GLY A 27 -1.83 -2.71 4.78
N CYS A 28 -2.27 -3.96 4.96
CA CYS A 28 -2.97 -4.71 3.93
C CYS A 28 -4.35 -4.12 3.63
N ASP A 29 -5.12 -3.78 4.66
CA ASP A 29 -6.49 -3.26 4.51
C ASP A 29 -6.51 -1.85 3.93
N GLU A 30 -5.60 -0.97 4.37
CA GLU A 30 -5.44 0.37 3.80
C GLU A 30 -5.01 0.33 2.33
N SER A 31 -4.08 -0.56 1.97
CA SER A 31 -3.66 -0.73 0.58
C SER A 31 -4.82 -1.21 -0.30
N ARG A 32 -5.66 -2.12 0.19
CA ARG A 32 -6.87 -2.58 -0.52
C ARG A 32 -7.91 -1.47 -0.64
N LEU A 33 -8.07 -0.65 0.40
CA LEU A 33 -8.97 0.51 0.37
C LEU A 33 -8.55 1.48 -0.75
N MET A 34 -7.26 1.80 -0.85
CA MET A 34 -6.74 2.65 -1.92
C MET A 34 -6.89 2.01 -3.30
N ALA A 35 -6.66 0.70 -3.42
CA ALA A 35 -6.89 -0.02 -4.66
C ALA A 35 -8.36 0.05 -5.12
N ASN A 36 -9.31 -0.13 -4.19
CA ASN A 36 -10.74 -0.02 -4.46
C ASN A 36 -11.14 1.41 -4.83
N TRP A 37 -10.59 2.41 -4.13
CA TRP A 37 -10.81 3.82 -4.46
C TRP A 37 -10.29 4.16 -5.87
N LEU A 38 -9.07 3.72 -6.20
CA LEU A 38 -8.45 3.97 -7.50
C LEU A 38 -9.21 3.30 -8.63
N LYS A 39 -9.72 2.09 -8.42
CA LYS A 39 -10.58 1.38 -9.38
C LYS A 39 -11.83 2.18 -9.76
N GLY A 40 -12.35 3.00 -8.85
CA GLY A 40 -13.50 3.87 -9.08
C GLY A 40 -13.18 5.20 -9.74
N GLN A 41 -11.89 5.54 -9.91
CA GLN A 41 -11.50 6.81 -10.53
C GLN A 41 -11.57 6.73 -12.05
N THR A 42 -12.00 7.81 -12.67
CA THR A 42 -11.79 8.04 -14.10
C THR A 42 -10.54 8.90 -14.25
N VAL A 43 -9.58 8.44 -15.04
CA VAL A 43 -8.36 9.19 -15.32
C VAL A 43 -8.60 10.02 -16.58
N GLU A 44 -8.61 11.34 -16.45
CA GLU A 44 -8.62 12.29 -17.57
C GLU A 44 -7.18 12.61 -18.06
#